data_AF-A0A0E0N0J2-F1
#
_entry.id   AF-A0A0E0N0J2-F1
#
_cell.length_a   1.000
_cell.length_b   1.000
_cell.length_c   1.000
_cell.angle_alpha   90.00
_cell.angle_beta   90.00
_cell.angle_gamma   90.00
#
_symmetry.space_group_name_H-M   'P 1'
#
loop_
_entity.id
_entity.type
_entity.pdbx_description
1 polymer ?
#
loop_
_entity_poly.entity_id
_entity_poly.type
_entity_poly.pdbx_seq_one_letter_code
_entity_poly.pdbx_strand_id
1 'polypeptide(L)'
;MNLRLHPKPEPPWLMLPAAGDSPQHLAVADFYSFSDGRRRSITLPSPAIQSRMWIGSAKGWLVTTDDKCGLHLLNPISGTQHSLPSITTTGYFDALPRTDGDEARVVLARGRDAKWMPLQTRHMYEDVIVYRGQFYMVTLGLSQCELWGP
;
A
#
# COMPACT_ATOMS: atom_id res chain seq x y z
N MET A 1 2.63 24.85 -30.27
CA MET A 1 3.43 24.67 -29.05
C MET A 1 2.51 24.11 -27.98
N ASN A 2 2.51 22.79 -27.76
CA ASN A 2 1.60 22.13 -26.82
C ASN A 2 2.25 22.11 -25.44
N LEU A 3 1.81 23.02 -24.55
CA LEU A 3 2.14 22.96 -23.13
C LEU A 3 1.43 21.72 -22.58
N ARG A 4 2.15 20.60 -22.44
CA ARG A 4 1.69 19.47 -21.65
C ARG A 4 1.55 19.98 -20.22
N LEU A 5 0.33 20.36 -19.83
CA LEU A 5 0.00 20.56 -18.43
C LEU A 5 0.27 19.22 -17.76
N HIS A 6 1.42 19.10 -17.10
CA HIS A 6 1.69 17.95 -16.26
C HIS A 6 0.54 17.93 -15.25
N PRO A 7 -0.24 16.82 -15.19
CA PRO A 7 -1.24 16.68 -14.14
C PRO A 7 -0.54 16.97 -12.83
N LYS A 8 -1.09 17.89 -12.04
CA LYS A 8 -0.57 18.17 -10.72
C LYS A 8 -0.42 16.81 -10.02
N PRO A 9 0.74 16.48 -9.43
CA PRO A 9 0.92 15.19 -8.78
C PRO A 9 -0.24 14.99 -7.82
N GLU A 10 -1.07 13.99 -8.08
CA GLU A 10 -2.15 13.70 -7.16
C GLU A 10 -1.50 13.31 -5.82
N PRO A 11 -1.98 13.88 -4.70
CA PRO A 11 -1.46 13.51 -3.40
C PRO A 11 -1.67 12.02 -3.17
N PRO A 12 -0.87 11.38 -2.30
CA PRO A 12 -0.93 9.94 -2.09
C PRO A 12 -2.35 9.53 -1.73
N TRP A 13 -2.85 8.52 -2.45
CA TRP A 13 -4.10 7.86 -2.13
C TRP A 13 -3.77 6.66 -1.27
N LEU A 14 -4.47 6.56 -0.15
CA LEU A 14 -4.33 5.46 0.78
C LEU A 14 -5.37 4.41 0.42
N MET A 15 -4.94 3.18 0.14
CA MET A 15 -5.86 2.10 -0.15
C MET A 15 -6.64 1.72 1.12
N LEU A 16 -7.92 1.43 0.96
CA LEU A 16 -8.80 0.97 2.02
C LEU A 16 -9.11 -0.53 1.84
N PRO A 17 -9.32 -1.26 2.95
CA PRO A 17 -9.77 -2.64 2.90
C PRO A 17 -11.05 -2.78 2.09
N ALA A 18 -11.13 -3.88 1.36
CA ALA A 18 -12.39 -4.39 0.85
C ALA A 18 -13.44 -4.41 1.98
N ALA A 19 -14.62 -3.84 1.75
CA ALA A 19 -15.72 -3.99 2.69
C ALA A 19 -16.24 -5.45 2.63
N GLY A 20 -15.92 -6.26 3.65
CA GLY A 20 -16.43 -7.62 3.85
C GLY A 20 -15.36 -8.72 3.80
N ASP A 21 -15.72 -9.94 4.24
CA ASP A 21 -14.84 -11.12 4.31
C ASP A 21 -14.40 -11.70 2.96
N SER A 22 -14.58 -10.94 1.87
CA SER A 22 -14.26 -11.42 0.53
C SER A 22 -12.75 -11.36 0.30
N PRO A 23 -12.14 -12.40 -0.30
CA PRO A 23 -10.72 -12.38 -0.62
C PRO A 23 -10.32 -11.12 -1.38
N GLN A 24 -9.07 -10.67 -1.17
CA GLN A 24 -8.46 -9.46 -1.74
C GLN A 24 -8.33 -9.48 -3.28
N HIS A 25 -9.00 -10.41 -3.96
CA HIS A 25 -9.10 -10.56 -5.42
C HIS A 25 -10.16 -9.62 -6.02
N LEU A 26 -10.29 -8.40 -5.50
CA LEU A 26 -11.31 -7.47 -5.98
C LEU A 26 -10.91 -6.89 -7.34
N ALA A 27 -11.90 -6.77 -8.24
CA ALA A 27 -11.79 -5.97 -9.46
C ALA A 27 -11.87 -4.45 -9.17
N VAL A 28 -12.15 -4.07 -7.92
CA VAL A 28 -12.33 -2.68 -7.48
C VAL A 28 -11.53 -2.47 -6.20
N ALA A 29 -10.73 -1.42 -6.15
CA ALA A 29 -10.05 -0.97 -4.93
C ALA A 29 -10.62 0.37 -4.47
N ASP A 30 -10.84 0.49 -3.17
CA ASP A 30 -11.23 1.74 -2.54
C ASP A 30 -10.00 2.52 -2.08
N PHE A 31 -10.05 3.83 -2.28
CA PHE A 31 -8.97 4.75 -1.94
C PHE A 31 -9.49 5.94 -1.15
N TYR A 32 -8.71 6.40 -0.19
CA TYR A 32 -8.92 7.65 0.52
C TYR A 32 -7.95 8.71 0.00
N SER A 33 -8.50 9.83 -0.48
CA SER A 33 -7.73 10.99 -0.93
C SER A 33 -7.60 12.01 0.20
N PHE A 34 -6.37 12.29 0.62
CA PHE A 34 -6.07 13.34 1.61
C PHE A 34 -6.22 14.76 1.05
N SER A 35 -6.30 14.95 -0.27
CA SER A 35 -6.53 16.27 -0.86
C SER A 35 -7.90 16.85 -0.54
N ASP A 36 -8.92 16.00 -0.61
CA ASP A 36 -10.33 16.39 -0.57
C ASP A 36 -11.12 15.62 0.49
N GLY A 37 -10.48 14.70 1.22
CA GLY A 37 -11.08 13.90 2.27
C GLY A 37 -12.10 12.87 1.75
N ARG A 38 -12.07 12.55 0.45
CA ARG A 38 -13.08 11.70 -0.19
C ARG A 38 -12.58 10.29 -0.43
N ARG A 39 -13.52 9.35 -0.32
CA ARG A 39 -13.34 7.96 -0.81
C ARG A 39 -13.60 7.90 -2.30
N ARG A 40 -12.81 7.09 -3.00
CA ARG A 40 -12.92 6.84 -4.45
C ARG A 40 -12.76 5.35 -4.70
N SER A 41 -13.70 4.76 -5.43
CA SER A 41 -13.61 3.38 -5.87
C SER A 41 -13.07 3.36 -7.29
N ILE A 42 -12.05 2.54 -7.54
CA ILE A 42 -11.39 2.46 -8.84
C ILE A 42 -11.47 1.02 -9.33
N THR A 43 -12.05 0.86 -10.52
CA THR A 43 -11.97 -0.42 -11.24
C THR A 43 -10.55 -0.63 -11.71
N LEU A 44 -10.00 -1.74 -11.28
CA LEU A 44 -8.63 -2.12 -11.52
C LEU A 44 -8.49 -2.72 -12.92
N PRO A 45 -7.37 -2.48 -13.62
CA PRO A 45 -7.19 -2.99 -14.97
C PRO A 45 -7.21 -4.53 -15.01
N SER A 46 -8.01 -5.07 -15.92
CA SER A 46 -7.89 -6.45 -16.37
C SER A 46 -6.90 -6.52 -17.54
N PRO A 47 -6.09 -7.59 -17.69
CA PRO A 47 -5.86 -8.71 -16.78
C PRO A 47 -4.44 -8.62 -16.17
N ALA A 48 -4.29 -8.41 -14.87
CA ALA A 48 -2.93 -8.44 -14.28
C ALA A 48 -2.87 -8.62 -12.76
N ILE A 49 -3.93 -8.32 -12.04
CA ILE A 49 -3.84 -8.02 -10.60
C ILE A 49 -4.89 -8.68 -9.73
N GLN A 50 -5.90 -9.32 -10.34
CA GLN A 50 -6.89 -10.07 -9.56
C GLN A 50 -6.25 -11.19 -8.75
N SER A 51 -5.17 -11.81 -9.24
CA SER A 51 -4.45 -12.87 -8.51
C SER A 51 -3.30 -12.36 -7.65
N ARG A 52 -2.99 -11.06 -7.67
CA ARG A 52 -1.88 -10.49 -6.89
C ARG A 52 -2.36 -10.07 -5.50
N MET A 53 -1.47 -10.17 -4.52
CA MET A 53 -1.71 -9.66 -3.19
C MET A 53 -1.27 -8.20 -3.10
N TRP A 54 -2.04 -7.42 -2.35
CA TRP A 54 -1.82 -6.00 -2.11
C TRP A 54 -0.98 -5.85 -0.86
N ILE A 55 0.13 -5.13 -0.94
CA ILE A 55 1.04 -5.00 0.21
C ILE A 55 1.27 -3.54 0.63
N GLY A 56 0.69 -2.58 -0.10
CA GLY A 56 0.65 -1.18 0.32
C GLY A 56 0.43 -0.20 -0.84
N SER A 57 0.42 1.09 -0.53
CA SER A 57 0.33 2.17 -1.50
C SER A 57 1.29 3.33 -1.21
N ALA A 58 1.71 4.05 -2.24
CA ALA A 58 2.53 5.24 -2.11
C ALA A 58 2.36 6.15 -3.33
N LYS A 59 2.19 7.46 -3.09
CA LYS A 59 2.17 8.50 -4.15
C LYS A 59 1.16 8.21 -5.28
N GLY A 60 0.02 7.60 -4.95
CA GLY A 60 -1.02 7.25 -5.93
C GLY A 60 -0.73 5.96 -6.72
N TRP A 61 0.33 5.24 -6.36
CA TRP A 61 0.65 3.92 -6.89
C TRP A 61 0.42 2.85 -5.83
N LEU A 62 0.10 1.65 -6.29
CA LEU A 62 -0.04 0.46 -5.49
C LEU A 62 1.22 -0.39 -5.58
N VAL A 63 1.59 -1.02 -4.48
CA VAL A 63 2.59 -2.08 -4.46
C VAL A 63 1.85 -3.41 -4.34
N THR A 64 2.07 -4.29 -5.30
CA THR A 64 1.47 -5.62 -5.36
C THR A 64 2.57 -6.68 -5.41
N THR A 65 2.25 -7.88 -4.94
CA THR A 65 3.11 -9.06 -5.08
C THR A 65 2.38 -10.17 -5.82
N ASP A 66 3.07 -10.85 -6.71
CA ASP A 66 2.60 -12.08 -7.34
C ASP A 66 2.87 -13.32 -6.46
N ASP A 67 2.48 -14.49 -6.96
CA ASP A 67 2.65 -15.80 -6.34
C ASP A 67 4.12 -16.20 -6.14
N LYS A 68 5.05 -15.55 -6.84
CA LYS A 68 6.50 -15.78 -6.76
C LYS A 68 7.21 -14.73 -5.90
N CYS A 69 6.47 -13.94 -5.11
CA CYS A 69 7.00 -12.81 -4.35
C CYS A 69 7.62 -11.71 -5.23
N GLY A 70 7.27 -11.67 -6.52
CA GLY A 70 7.67 -10.61 -7.44
C GLY A 70 6.89 -9.34 -7.13
N LEU A 71 7.60 -8.25 -6.84
CA LEU A 71 7.00 -6.96 -6.53
C LEU A 71 6.69 -6.17 -7.80
N HIS A 72 5.54 -5.50 -7.82
CA HIS A 72 5.12 -4.66 -8.95
C HIS A 72 4.45 -3.38 -8.46
N LEU A 73 4.82 -2.25 -9.07
CA LEU A 73 4.05 -1.01 -9.00
C LEU A 73 2.90 -1.05 -10.00
N LEU A 74 1.73 -0.59 -9.56
CA LEU A 74 0.54 -0.40 -10.39
C LEU A 74 -0.01 1.01 -10.19
N ASN A 75 -0.28 1.71 -11.28
CA ASN A 75 -1.12 2.91 -11.26
C ASN A 75 -2.58 2.47 -11.45
N PRO A 76 -3.47 2.62 -10.45
CA PRO A 76 -4.84 2.15 -10.55
C PRO A 76 -5.69 2.96 -11.55
N ILE A 77 -5.29 4.19 -11.88
CA ILE A 77 -6.03 5.07 -12.82
C ILE A 77 -5.63 4.77 -14.26
N SER A 78 -4.33 4.76 -14.55
CA SER A 78 -3.83 4.55 -15.92
C SER A 78 -3.64 3.08 -16.28
N GLY A 79 -3.63 2.20 -15.29
CA GLY A 79 -3.31 0.79 -15.42
C GLY A 79 -1.84 0.49 -15.71
N THR A 80 -0.97 1.51 -15.70
CA THR A 80 0.47 1.37 -15.93
C THR A 80 1.10 0.48 -14.86
N GLN A 81 1.99 -0.43 -15.27
CA GLN A 81 2.67 -1.35 -14.36
C GLN A 81 4.18 -1.35 -14.56
N HIS A 82 4.92 -1.46 -13.47
CA HIS A 82 6.37 -1.59 -13.46
C HIS A 82 6.79 -2.64 -12.46
N SER A 83 7.60 -3.61 -12.87
CA SER A 83 8.20 -4.55 -11.93
C SER A 83 9.21 -3.82 -11.05
N LEU A 84 9.19 -4.13 -9.76
CA LEU A 84 10.19 -3.71 -8.80
C LEU A 84 11.20 -4.84 -8.63
N PRO A 85 12.45 -4.52 -8.26
CA PRO A 85 13.38 -5.53 -7.79
C PRO A 85 12.76 -6.27 -6.60
N SER A 86 12.96 -7.59 -6.52
CA SER A 86 12.51 -8.38 -5.37
C SER A 86 13.07 -7.78 -4.08
N ILE A 87 12.28 -7.72 -3.02
CA ILE A 87 12.72 -7.18 -1.73
C ILE A 87 13.94 -7.92 -1.18
N THR A 88 14.09 -9.21 -1.52
CA THR A 88 15.24 -10.02 -1.14
C THR A 88 16.55 -9.59 -1.82
N THR A 89 16.49 -8.88 -2.95
CA THR A 89 17.69 -8.36 -3.64
C THR A 89 18.34 -7.20 -2.90
N THR A 90 17.64 -6.59 -1.95
CA THR A 90 18.16 -5.44 -1.19
C THR A 90 19.20 -5.87 -0.13
N GLY A 91 19.23 -7.15 0.24
CA GLY A 91 20.08 -7.69 1.32
C GLY A 91 19.60 -7.35 2.73
N TYR A 92 18.49 -6.62 2.89
CA TYR A 92 17.91 -6.29 4.19
C TYR A 92 16.84 -7.26 4.67
N PHE A 93 16.29 -8.07 3.77
CA PHE A 93 15.15 -8.93 4.06
C PHE A 93 15.37 -10.34 3.49
N ASP A 94 15.11 -11.35 4.33
CA ASP A 94 15.01 -12.73 3.92
C ASP A 94 13.55 -13.10 3.69
N ALA A 95 13.28 -13.88 2.64
CA ALA A 95 11.96 -14.44 2.42
C ALA A 95 11.78 -15.68 3.31
N LEU A 96 10.80 -15.64 4.20
CA LEU A 96 10.42 -16.76 5.05
C LEU A 96 9.07 -17.34 4.58
N PRO A 97 8.86 -18.66 4.71
CA PRO A 97 7.54 -19.26 4.49
C PRO A 97 6.53 -18.63 5.43
N ARG A 98 5.31 -18.37 4.94
CA ARG A 98 4.21 -17.93 5.79
C ARG A 98 3.86 -19.05 6.77
N THR A 99 3.95 -18.79 8.07
CA THR A 99 3.50 -19.70 9.12
C THR A 99 2.13 -19.27 9.66
N ASP A 100 1.28 -20.26 9.95
CA ASP A 100 0.01 -20.00 10.63
C ASP A 100 0.28 -19.47 12.04
N GLY A 101 -0.31 -18.31 12.36
CA GLY A 101 -0.16 -17.65 13.67
C GLY A 101 0.80 -16.46 13.71
N ASP A 102 1.44 -16.10 12.59
CA ASP A 102 2.28 -14.90 12.52
C ASP A 102 1.43 -13.62 12.58
N GLU A 103 1.63 -12.83 13.64
CA GLU A 103 1.01 -11.51 13.79
C GLU A 103 1.89 -10.46 13.08
N ALA A 104 1.33 -9.80 12.06
CA ALA A 104 2.00 -8.70 11.39
C ALA A 104 2.17 -7.51 12.36
N ARG A 105 3.41 -7.20 12.71
CA ARG A 105 3.75 -6.05 13.57
C ARG A 105 4.24 -4.89 12.73
N VAL A 106 3.80 -3.68 13.06
CA VAL A 106 4.36 -2.47 12.43
C VAL A 106 5.69 -2.15 13.08
N VAL A 107 6.69 -1.90 12.23
CA VAL A 107 8.02 -1.47 12.62
C VAL A 107 8.37 -0.17 11.89
N LEU A 108 9.05 0.75 12.56
CA LEU A 108 9.55 1.99 11.99
C LEU A 108 11.07 1.96 11.90
N ALA A 109 11.61 2.36 10.76
CA ALA A 109 13.04 2.62 10.60
C ALA A 109 13.23 3.95 9.86
N ARG A 110 14.08 4.82 10.38
CA ARG A 110 14.57 6.04 9.72
C ARG A 110 15.92 5.74 9.08
N GLY A 111 16.30 6.52 8.06
CA GLY A 111 17.53 6.27 7.28
C GLY A 111 18.86 6.32 8.05
N ARG A 112 18.85 6.63 9.36
CA ARG A 112 20.03 6.60 10.24
C ARG A 112 19.86 5.67 11.43
N ASP A 113 18.72 4.98 11.54
CA ASP A 113 18.47 4.10 12.66
C ASP A 113 19.29 2.84 12.50
N ALA A 114 20.03 2.47 13.56
CA ALA A 114 20.80 1.23 13.59
C ALA A 114 19.93 -0.02 13.74
N LYS A 115 18.65 0.15 14.10
CA LYS A 115 17.68 -0.92 14.31
C LYS A 115 16.27 -0.44 14.00
N TRP A 116 15.43 -1.37 13.58
CA TRP A 116 14.01 -1.16 13.43
C TRP A 116 13.37 -1.04 14.81
N MET A 117 12.45 -0.08 14.97
CA MET A 117 11.70 0.15 16.20
C MET A 117 10.32 -0.49 16.07
N PRO A 118 10.01 -1.54 16.85
CA PRO A 118 8.65 -2.07 16.92
C PRO A 118 7.70 -1.00 17.45
N LEU A 119 6.57 -0.83 16.78
CA LEU A 119 5.50 0.03 17.23
C LEU A 119 4.45 -0.81 17.97
N GLN A 120 3.97 -0.30 19.10
CA GLN A 120 2.82 -0.91 19.78
C GLN A 120 1.56 -0.51 19.03
N THR A 121 0.99 -1.45 18.29
CA THR A 121 -0.19 -1.23 17.47
C THR A 121 -1.43 -1.75 18.18
N ARG A 122 -2.55 -0.99 18.11
CA ARG A 122 -3.83 -1.43 18.67
C ARG A 122 -4.59 -2.37 17.73
N HIS A 123 -4.24 -2.32 16.45
CA HIS A 123 -4.91 -3.02 15.39
C HIS A 123 -3.90 -3.60 14.39
N MET A 124 -4.35 -4.58 13.60
CA MET A 124 -3.65 -4.98 12.39
C MET A 124 -3.90 -3.92 11.31
N TYR A 125 -2.83 -3.44 10.69
CA TYR A 125 -2.90 -2.41 9.66
C TYR A 125 -2.65 -3.01 8.28
N GLU A 126 -3.42 -2.57 7.28
CA GLU A 126 -3.26 -3.02 5.89
C GLU A 126 -2.26 -2.16 5.11
N ASP A 127 -2.24 -0.85 5.39
CA ASP A 127 -1.41 0.09 4.65
C ASP A 127 -0.98 1.26 5.54
N VAL A 128 0.18 1.82 5.22
CA VAL A 128 0.79 2.97 5.90
C VAL A 128 1.33 3.94 4.85
N ILE A 129 0.87 5.18 4.89
CA ILE A 129 1.42 6.24 4.03
C ILE A 129 2.03 7.37 4.83
N VAL A 130 2.96 8.09 4.20
CA VAL A 130 3.47 9.36 4.70
C VAL A 130 2.85 10.50 3.88
N TYR A 131 2.13 11.39 4.54
CA TYR A 131 1.57 12.59 3.94
C TYR A 131 1.88 13.81 4.80
N ARG A 132 2.46 14.87 4.19
CA ARG A 132 2.91 16.09 4.88
C ARG A 132 3.78 15.85 6.12
N GLY A 133 4.63 14.82 6.06
CA GLY A 133 5.54 14.45 7.16
C GLY A 133 4.87 13.68 8.30
N GLN A 134 3.60 13.31 8.15
CA GLN A 134 2.82 12.55 9.12
C GLN A 134 2.53 11.15 8.59
N PHE A 135 2.47 10.17 9.48
CA PHE A 135 2.13 8.79 9.15
C PHE A 135 0.62 8.58 9.31
N TYR A 136 0.02 7.93 8.33
CA TYR A 136 -1.38 7.55 8.36
C TYR A 136 -1.49 6.05 8.15
N MET A 137 -2.28 5.39 8.99
CA MET A 137 -2.46 3.94 8.96
C MET A 137 -3.93 3.59 8.70
N VAL A 138 -4.19 2.47 8.03
CA VAL A 138 -5.55 1.94 7.84
C VAL A 138 -5.71 0.61 8.56
N THR A 139 -6.72 0.54 9.40
CA THR A 139 -7.05 -0.65 10.18
C THR A 139 -7.88 -1.65 9.37
N LEU A 140 -7.46 -2.92 9.40
CA LEU A 140 -8.16 -4.06 8.81
C LEU A 140 -9.55 -4.20 9.44
N GLY A 141 -10.60 -4.28 8.60
CA GLY A 141 -11.99 -4.49 9.03
C GLY A 141 -12.77 -3.25 9.51
N LEU A 142 -12.11 -2.12 9.77
CA LEU A 142 -12.79 -0.89 10.21
C LEU A 142 -12.84 0.21 9.13
N SER A 143 -12.02 0.10 8.07
CA SER A 143 -11.86 1.14 7.04
C SER A 143 -11.64 2.55 7.64
N GLN A 144 -11.03 2.61 8.81
CA GLN A 144 -10.70 3.82 9.54
C GLN A 144 -9.25 4.20 9.25
N CYS A 145 -9.06 5.48 8.95
CA CYS A 145 -7.74 6.08 8.79
C CYS A 145 -7.40 6.85 10.06
N GLU A 146 -6.27 6.54 10.66
CA GLU A 146 -5.80 7.18 11.89
C GLU A 146 -4.46 7.87 11.64
N LEU A 147 -4.31 9.07 12.22
CA LEU A 147 -3.02 9.75 12.30
C LEU A 147 -2.18 9.04 13.37
N TRP A 148 -1.02 8.54 12.97
CA TRP A 148 -0.06 7.99 13.91
C TRP A 148 0.95 9.07 14.31
N GLY A 149 0.96 9.40 15.60
CA GLY A 149 1.94 10.27 16.23
C GLY A 149 2.83 9.45 17.18
N PRO A 150 4.17 9.46 17.00
CA PRO A 150 5.09 8.96 18.02
C PRO A 150 5.06 9.80 19.30
#